data_AF-A0A3D2AAB8-F1
#
_entry.id   AF-A0A3D2AAB8-F1
#
_cell.length_a   1.000
_cell.length_b   1.000
_cell.length_c   1.000
_cell.angle_alpha   90.00
_cell.angle_beta   90.00
_cell.angle_gamma   90.00
#
_symmetry.space_group_name_H-M   'P 1'
#
loop_
_entity.id
_entity.type
_entity.pdbx_description
1 polymer ?
#
loop_
_entity_poly.entity_id
_entity_poly.type
_entity_poly.pdbx_seq_one_letter_code
_entity_poly.pdbx_strand_id
1 'polypeptide(L)'
;MKTMINRIILFFKENFSISSNRFSKITGVCLAVVLSGVIAIFSNSFVNSELSARWLLFSLAYILALLIGLIAAYGIKIENKTLKKVGLVISFIIFPLLTIMMTECLNGIWVYDMTILGFVGNLAIVMLFYFFVYAVSGSLRVSILSISSVLYGFALAHAYIMSFRSTPFIPMDFLGVTTAINVGSTYDYTPSEIIILGSLIYILLVVIGIRVSTPKLHLLTKLISRSFTGILFVVIFAIFYFTDVFAKAGIKPDFWNQARGYRNYGFVYNYVCNTKYLYYPKPKNYKPENTSKLVSEKSSKYNFSSSNADNKKEKPNIICIMNESLSDLSVLGNFSTNADYMPFIRSLKENTIKGNLYVPVIGAGTSNTEFEFLTGHTTAFLPSGSNAYMLYIKNPMASIVSTLEAQGYSSAAFHPYYASGWNRVNVYNNMGFDTFKSIENLLDPNILNEYMKNSSSPDKLQKMINTAYPDRQNMLIRQYVSDEYDYDIIIDDFKNRDKQKPYFMFNVTMQNHGGYLTESETFERNITLSDTTSVNYEKTNNYLSLIKKSDEAFEKLINYFKGVDEHTIICMFGDHQPS
;
A
#
# COMPACT_ATOMS: atom_id res chain seq x y z
N MET A 1 -38.68 38.78 14.77
CA MET A 1 -37.84 37.73 15.38
C MET A 1 -38.64 36.73 16.24
N LYS A 2 -39.38 37.17 17.27
CA LYS A 2 -40.24 36.28 18.10
C LYS A 2 -41.29 35.46 17.31
N THR A 3 -41.93 36.07 16.31
CA THR A 3 -42.94 35.41 15.44
C THR A 3 -42.35 34.33 14.53
N MET A 4 -41.10 34.50 14.09
CA MET A 4 -40.39 33.52 13.26
C MET A 4 -39.94 32.32 14.10
N ILE A 5 -39.41 32.56 15.30
CA ILE A 5 -39.03 31.51 16.26
C ILE A 5 -40.24 30.65 16.65
N ASN A 6 -41.38 31.29 16.95
CA ASN A 6 -42.61 30.55 17.28
C ASN A 6 -43.10 29.67 16.13
N ARG A 7 -43.04 30.16 14.88
CA ARG A 7 -43.38 29.35 13.69
C ARG A 7 -42.47 28.14 13.52
N ILE A 8 -41.17 28.28 13.79
CA ILE A 8 -40.21 27.17 13.73
C ILE A 8 -40.51 26.13 14.81
N ILE A 9 -40.79 26.57 16.05
CA ILE A 9 -41.12 25.66 17.16
C ILE A 9 -42.41 24.87 16.87
N LEU A 10 -43.44 25.55 16.35
CA LEU A 10 -44.70 24.90 15.94
C LEU A 10 -44.45 23.87 14.84
N PHE A 11 -43.69 24.22 13.80
CA PHE A 11 -43.34 23.29 12.74
C PHE A 11 -42.67 22.01 13.28
N PHE A 12 -41.70 22.13 14.19
CA PHE A 12 -41.05 20.95 14.76
C PHE A 12 -41.99 20.10 15.61
N LYS A 13 -42.82 20.72 16.46
CA LYS A 13 -43.81 20.01 17.29
C LYS A 13 -44.86 19.27 16.48
N GLU A 14 -45.29 19.84 15.36
CA GLU A 14 -46.31 19.24 14.49
C GLU A 14 -45.78 18.11 13.62
N ASN A 15 -44.49 18.14 13.27
CA ASN A 15 -43.93 17.24 12.25
C ASN A 15 -42.97 16.18 12.79
N PHE A 16 -42.45 16.35 14.01
CA PHE A 16 -41.46 15.45 14.61
C PHE A 16 -41.85 15.06 16.03
N SER A 17 -41.70 13.78 16.36
CA SER A 17 -41.84 13.26 17.72
C SER A 17 -40.51 12.67 18.19
N ILE A 18 -40.15 12.96 19.44
CA ILE A 18 -38.97 12.37 20.08
C ILE A 18 -39.44 11.14 20.86
N SER A 19 -38.80 10.01 20.60
CA SER A 19 -39.09 8.75 21.28
C SER A 19 -37.85 8.26 22.04
N SER A 20 -38.07 7.83 23.26
CA SER A 20 -37.01 7.32 24.14
C SER A 20 -37.61 6.37 25.16
N ASN A 21 -36.90 5.30 25.51
CA ASN A 21 -37.29 4.38 26.57
C ASN A 21 -36.13 4.22 27.57
N ARG A 22 -36.40 3.61 28.73
CA ARG A 22 -35.37 3.45 29.79
C ARG A 22 -34.11 2.76 29.26
N PHE A 23 -34.28 1.73 28.43
CA PHE A 23 -33.16 0.99 27.84
C PHE A 23 -32.34 1.87 26.88
N SER A 24 -32.99 2.59 25.95
CA SER A 24 -32.30 3.45 24.99
C SER A 24 -31.52 4.58 25.68
N LYS A 25 -32.07 5.16 26.76
CA LYS A 25 -31.36 6.16 27.58
C LYS A 25 -30.12 5.56 28.23
N ILE A 26 -30.22 4.38 28.83
CA ILE A 26 -29.08 3.67 29.42
C ILE A 26 -28.04 3.38 28.33
N THR A 27 -28.45 2.82 27.19
CA THR A 27 -27.54 2.54 26.06
C THR A 27 -26.83 3.81 25.59
N GLY A 28 -27.55 4.92 25.46
CA GLY A 28 -26.97 6.19 25.03
C GLY A 28 -25.93 6.74 26.01
N VAL A 29 -26.22 6.69 27.33
CA VAL A 29 -25.26 7.07 28.37
C VAL A 29 -24.05 6.15 28.37
N CYS A 30 -24.24 4.82 28.30
CA CYS A 30 -23.15 3.87 28.24
C CYS A 30 -22.26 4.09 27.01
N LEU A 31 -22.84 4.31 25.82
CA LEU A 31 -22.07 4.61 24.61
C LEU A 31 -21.25 5.88 24.75
N ALA A 32 -21.85 6.97 25.25
CA ALA A 32 -21.11 8.22 25.46
C ALA A 32 -19.92 8.05 26.42
N VAL A 33 -20.13 7.34 27.54
CA VAL A 33 -19.10 7.09 28.55
C VAL A 33 -17.99 6.21 27.99
N VAL A 34 -18.32 5.10 27.34
CA VAL A 34 -17.33 4.16 26.77
C VAL A 34 -16.51 4.85 25.69
N LEU A 35 -17.14 5.55 24.75
CA LEU A 35 -16.43 6.25 23.68
C LEU A 35 -15.53 7.38 24.23
N SER A 36 -16.01 8.13 25.22
CA SER A 36 -15.20 9.15 25.91
C SER A 36 -14.00 8.52 26.64
N GLY A 37 -14.19 7.34 27.22
CA GLY A 37 -13.11 6.56 27.85
C GLY A 37 -12.06 6.10 26.85
N VAL A 38 -12.47 5.59 25.68
CA VAL A 38 -11.55 5.23 24.59
C VAL A 38 -10.75 6.45 24.12
N ILE A 39 -11.39 7.59 23.93
CA ILE A 39 -10.72 8.84 23.56
C ILE A 39 -9.70 9.27 24.63
N ALA A 40 -10.03 9.09 25.92
CA ALA A 40 -9.11 9.39 27.02
C ALA A 40 -7.89 8.45 27.05
N ILE A 41 -8.10 7.15 26.83
CA ILE A 41 -7.03 6.13 26.77
C ILE A 41 -6.02 6.47 25.67
N PHE A 42 -6.51 6.89 24.49
CA PHE A 42 -5.67 7.26 23.34
C PHE A 42 -5.44 8.77 23.21
N SER A 43 -5.54 9.52 24.31
CA SER A 43 -5.35 10.97 24.30
C SER A 43 -3.95 11.38 23.83
N ASN A 44 -2.93 10.56 24.12
CA ASN A 44 -1.56 10.79 23.65
C ASN A 44 -1.46 10.86 22.12
N SER A 45 -2.26 10.10 21.37
CA SER A 45 -2.29 10.16 19.90
C SER A 45 -2.70 11.56 19.42
N PHE A 46 -3.61 12.23 20.13
CA PHE A 46 -4.00 13.61 19.80
C PHE A 46 -2.96 14.64 20.28
N VAL A 47 -2.41 14.47 21.48
CA VAL A 47 -1.42 15.41 22.05
C VAL A 47 -0.14 15.46 21.21
N ASN A 48 0.31 14.29 20.76
CA ASN A 48 1.55 14.14 19.98
C ASN A 48 1.34 14.34 18.48
N SER A 49 0.10 14.56 18.03
CA SER A 49 -0.19 14.80 16.62
C SER A 49 0.54 16.04 16.10
N GLU A 50 1.11 15.93 14.90
CA GLU A 50 1.73 17.03 14.16
C GLU A 50 0.70 17.96 13.50
N LEU A 51 -0.59 17.60 13.53
CA LEU A 51 -1.66 18.42 12.96
C LEU A 51 -1.85 19.71 13.76
N SER A 52 -1.82 20.85 13.05
CA SER A 52 -2.09 22.17 13.66
C SER A 52 -3.46 22.23 14.35
N ALA A 53 -4.43 21.45 13.88
CA ALA A 53 -5.79 21.36 14.41
C ALA A 53 -5.98 20.31 15.52
N ARG A 54 -4.91 19.71 16.07
CA ARG A 54 -5.00 18.57 17.01
C ARG A 54 -5.95 18.78 18.21
N TRP A 55 -5.95 19.95 18.83
CA TRP A 55 -6.83 20.26 19.97
C TRP A 55 -8.30 20.42 19.56
N LEU A 56 -8.54 20.94 18.35
CA LEU A 56 -9.87 21.02 17.77
C LEU A 56 -10.40 19.61 17.46
N LEU A 57 -9.57 18.76 16.86
CA LEU A 57 -9.90 17.36 16.57
C LEU A 57 -10.17 16.56 17.84
N PHE A 58 -9.39 16.77 18.89
CA PHE A 58 -9.60 16.14 20.19
C PHE A 58 -10.93 16.56 20.83
N SER A 59 -11.25 17.86 20.79
CA SER A 59 -12.55 18.37 21.26
C SER A 59 -13.71 17.82 20.42
N LEU A 60 -13.54 17.74 19.10
CA LEU A 60 -14.53 17.20 18.18
C LEU A 60 -14.81 15.72 18.46
N ALA A 61 -13.79 14.93 18.82
CA ALA A 61 -13.95 13.53 19.18
C ALA A 61 -14.90 13.36 20.38
N TYR A 62 -14.72 14.15 21.45
CA TYR A 62 -15.64 14.13 22.60
C TYR A 62 -17.05 14.61 22.24
N ILE A 63 -17.17 15.66 21.42
CA ILE A 63 -18.47 16.14 20.93
C ILE A 63 -19.19 15.03 20.15
N LEU A 64 -18.47 14.31 19.28
CA LEU A 64 -19.01 13.18 18.53
C LEU A 64 -19.45 12.04 19.45
N ALA A 65 -18.65 11.68 20.46
CA ALA A 65 -19.01 10.66 21.45
C ALA A 65 -20.31 11.01 22.19
N LEU A 66 -20.47 12.26 22.63
CA LEU A 66 -21.69 12.76 23.27
C LEU A 66 -22.88 12.78 22.30
N LEU A 67 -22.67 13.22 21.05
CA LEU A 67 -23.70 13.24 20.02
C LEU A 67 -24.20 11.83 19.70
N ILE A 68 -23.30 10.86 19.58
CA ILE A 68 -23.63 9.44 19.38
C ILE A 68 -24.50 8.94 20.54
N GLY A 69 -24.10 9.21 21.78
CA GLY A 69 -24.88 8.86 22.96
C GLY A 69 -26.26 9.51 22.98
N LEU A 70 -26.37 10.77 22.57
CA LEU A 70 -27.64 11.50 22.50
C LEU A 70 -28.59 10.91 21.44
N ILE A 71 -28.09 10.63 20.23
CA ILE A 71 -28.88 10.02 19.15
C ILE A 71 -29.26 8.58 19.51
N ALA A 72 -28.39 7.86 20.23
CA ALA A 72 -28.71 6.56 20.80
C ALA A 72 -29.74 6.66 21.94
N ALA A 73 -29.76 7.72 22.74
CA ALA A 73 -30.77 7.88 23.78
C ALA A 73 -32.15 8.28 23.24
N TYR A 74 -32.17 9.14 22.23
CA TYR A 74 -33.37 9.82 21.73
C TYR A 74 -33.53 9.64 20.22
N GLY A 75 -34.52 8.84 19.82
CA GLY A 75 -34.87 8.63 18.41
C GLY A 75 -35.84 9.70 17.90
N ILE A 76 -35.51 10.33 16.79
CA ILE A 76 -36.41 11.28 16.10
C ILE A 76 -37.29 10.52 15.12
N LYS A 77 -38.61 10.61 15.30
CA LYS A 77 -39.59 10.12 14.34
C LYS A 77 -40.18 11.30 13.59
N ILE A 78 -40.09 11.25 12.27
CA ILE A 78 -40.85 12.14 11.40
C ILE A 78 -42.29 11.60 11.43
N GLU A 79 -43.30 12.44 11.61
CA GLU A 79 -44.71 11.99 11.57
C GLU A 79 -45.33 12.25 10.19
N ASN A 80 -45.05 13.43 9.64
CA ASN A 80 -45.55 13.90 8.35
C ASN A 80 -45.10 13.00 7.18
N LYS A 81 -46.06 12.51 6.40
CA LYS A 81 -45.82 11.60 5.25
C LYS A 81 -45.01 12.23 4.13
N THR A 82 -45.21 13.52 3.86
CA THR A 82 -44.46 14.26 2.83
C THR A 82 -43.02 14.46 3.27
N LEU A 83 -42.80 14.88 4.53
CA LEU A 83 -41.45 15.01 5.08
C LEU A 83 -40.71 13.67 5.16
N LYS A 84 -41.40 12.55 5.38
CA LYS A 84 -40.80 11.21 5.26
C LYS A 84 -40.26 10.91 3.86
N LYS A 85 -41.01 11.28 2.82
CA LYS A 85 -40.59 11.08 1.42
C LYS A 85 -39.43 12.00 1.04
N VAL A 86 -39.51 13.28 1.41
CA VAL A 86 -38.42 14.24 1.19
C VAL A 86 -37.17 13.82 1.97
N GLY A 87 -37.35 13.42 3.23
CA GLY A 87 -36.27 12.90 4.08
C GLY A 87 -35.61 11.64 3.50
N LEU A 88 -36.36 10.76 2.83
CA LEU A 88 -35.80 9.62 2.12
C LEU A 88 -34.87 10.05 0.98
N VAL A 89 -35.27 11.04 0.17
CA VAL A 89 -34.43 11.56 -0.93
C VAL A 89 -33.19 12.25 -0.38
N ILE A 90 -33.34 13.11 0.63
CA ILE A 90 -32.22 13.80 1.29
C ILE A 90 -31.24 12.79 1.90
N SER A 91 -31.74 11.68 2.45
CA SER A 91 -30.91 10.62 3.04
C SER A 91 -29.94 10.00 2.03
N PHE A 92 -30.34 9.89 0.76
CA PHE A 92 -29.45 9.39 -0.31
C PHE A 92 -28.36 10.37 -0.72
N ILE A 93 -28.33 11.57 -0.15
CA ILE A 93 -27.23 12.54 -0.31
C ILE A 93 -26.42 12.61 0.99
N ILE A 94 -27.11 12.80 2.13
CA ILE A 94 -26.45 13.00 3.43
C ILE A 94 -25.65 11.77 3.86
N PHE A 95 -26.21 10.55 3.76
CA PHE A 95 -25.49 9.37 4.25
C PHE A 95 -24.27 9.03 3.39
N PRO A 96 -24.34 9.04 2.05
CA PRO A 96 -23.15 8.93 1.23
C PRO A 96 -22.09 10.01 1.53
N LEU A 97 -22.50 11.25 1.80
CA LEU A 97 -21.57 12.31 2.21
C LEU A 97 -20.88 12.00 3.54
N LEU A 98 -21.63 11.55 4.55
CA LEU A 98 -21.06 11.12 5.83
C LEU A 98 -20.16 9.89 5.69
N THR A 99 -20.50 8.94 4.82
CA THR A 99 -19.65 7.80 4.50
C THR A 99 -18.35 8.26 3.84
N ILE A 100 -18.38 9.29 2.99
CA ILE A 100 -17.16 9.86 2.40
C ILE A 100 -16.34 10.60 3.44
N MET A 101 -16.96 11.38 4.32
CA MET A 101 -16.23 12.00 5.43
C MET A 101 -15.51 10.95 6.28
N MET A 102 -16.14 9.80 6.51
CA MET A 102 -15.52 8.66 7.21
C MET A 102 -14.36 8.05 6.42
N THR A 103 -14.55 7.70 5.14
CA THR A 103 -13.50 7.05 4.34
C THR A 103 -12.33 7.97 4.06
N GLU A 104 -12.58 9.25 3.79
CA GLU A 104 -11.51 10.20 3.50
C GLU A 104 -10.77 10.64 4.76
N CYS A 105 -11.46 10.75 5.91
CA CYS A 105 -10.78 10.88 7.18
C CYS A 105 -9.75 9.75 7.36
N LEU A 106 -10.15 8.49 7.18
CA LEU A 106 -9.25 7.33 7.25
C LEU A 106 -8.17 7.28 6.14
N ASN A 107 -8.39 7.96 5.01
CA ASN A 107 -7.39 8.18 3.95
C ASN A 107 -6.37 9.27 4.33
N GLY A 108 -6.53 9.93 5.49
CA GLY A 108 -5.64 10.99 5.96
C GLY A 108 -5.80 12.31 5.22
N ILE A 109 -6.92 12.51 4.53
CA ILE A 109 -7.23 13.74 3.80
C ILE A 109 -8.61 14.25 4.19
N TRP A 110 -8.84 15.55 4.07
CA TRP A 110 -10.20 16.08 4.21
C TRP A 110 -10.84 16.26 2.84
N VAL A 111 -12.18 16.22 2.84
CA VAL A 111 -13.00 16.33 1.63
C VAL A 111 -12.69 17.61 0.83
N TYR A 112 -12.25 18.68 1.49
CA TYR A 112 -11.87 19.95 0.85
C TYR A 112 -10.46 19.95 0.24
N ASP A 113 -9.60 18.98 0.58
CA ASP A 113 -8.27 18.81 -0.04
C ASP A 113 -8.37 18.12 -1.40
N MET A 114 -9.52 17.53 -1.71
CA MET A 114 -9.77 16.79 -2.94
C MET A 114 -10.04 17.72 -4.13
N THR A 115 -9.74 17.24 -5.32
CA THR A 115 -10.22 17.89 -6.55
C THR A 115 -11.75 17.83 -6.65
N ILE A 116 -12.37 18.77 -7.37
CA ILE A 116 -13.82 18.76 -7.61
C ILE A 116 -14.25 17.45 -8.27
N LEU A 117 -13.49 16.98 -9.27
CA LEU A 117 -13.74 15.71 -9.93
C LEU A 117 -13.66 14.54 -8.95
N GLY A 118 -12.66 14.57 -8.06
CA GLY A 118 -12.49 13.62 -6.98
C GLY A 118 -13.71 13.55 -6.07
N PHE A 119 -14.08 14.68 -5.49
CA PHE A 119 -15.22 14.76 -4.57
C PHE A 119 -16.51 14.25 -5.21
N VAL A 120 -16.84 14.75 -6.40
CA VAL A 120 -18.07 14.38 -7.12
C VAL A 120 -18.03 12.92 -7.56
N GLY A 121 -16.90 12.43 -8.07
CA GLY A 121 -16.72 11.03 -8.48
C GLY A 121 -16.87 10.07 -7.30
N ASN A 122 -16.23 10.39 -6.17
CA ASN A 122 -16.30 9.61 -4.95
C ASN A 122 -17.76 9.57 -4.42
N LEU A 123 -18.43 10.73 -4.38
CA LEU A 123 -19.85 10.83 -3.99
C LEU A 123 -20.76 10.02 -4.91
N ALA A 124 -20.56 10.11 -6.23
CA ALA A 124 -21.34 9.36 -7.19
C ALA A 124 -21.21 7.84 -6.96
N ILE A 125 -20.00 7.33 -6.76
CA ILE A 125 -19.76 5.89 -6.55
C ILE A 125 -20.36 5.40 -5.24
N VAL A 126 -20.18 6.14 -4.14
CA VAL A 126 -20.80 5.78 -2.85
C VAL A 126 -22.32 5.81 -2.96
N MET A 127 -22.91 6.81 -3.63
CA MET A 127 -24.35 6.86 -3.91
C MET A 127 -24.81 5.65 -4.73
N LEU A 128 -24.05 5.23 -5.74
CA LEU A 128 -24.36 4.05 -6.55
C LEU A 128 -24.37 2.76 -5.72
N PHE A 129 -23.45 2.60 -4.78
CA PHE A 129 -23.47 1.45 -3.86
C PHE A 129 -24.68 1.45 -2.94
N TYR A 130 -25.06 2.62 -2.42
CA TYR A 130 -26.31 2.77 -1.65
C TYR A 130 -27.54 2.42 -2.51
N PHE A 131 -27.58 2.87 -3.76
CA PHE A 131 -28.64 2.56 -4.72
C PHE A 131 -28.73 1.08 -5.04
N PHE A 132 -27.60 0.38 -5.19
CA PHE A 132 -27.57 -1.05 -5.39
C PHE A 132 -28.21 -1.80 -4.22
N VAL A 133 -27.77 -1.53 -2.98
CA VAL A 133 -28.34 -2.21 -1.80
C VAL A 133 -29.81 -1.83 -1.60
N TYR A 134 -30.19 -0.58 -1.87
CA TYR A 134 -31.59 -0.17 -1.82
C TYR A 134 -32.45 -0.87 -2.88
N ALA A 135 -31.94 -1.04 -4.11
CA ALA A 135 -32.63 -1.77 -5.17
C ALA A 135 -32.93 -3.21 -4.73
N VAL A 136 -31.95 -3.89 -4.13
CA VAL A 136 -32.09 -5.27 -3.65
C VAL A 136 -32.97 -5.36 -2.41
N SER A 137 -32.68 -4.59 -1.36
CA SER A 137 -33.33 -4.71 -0.06
C SER A 137 -34.64 -3.93 0.09
N GLY A 138 -34.83 -2.88 -0.71
CA GLY A 138 -35.89 -1.89 -0.51
C GLY A 138 -35.78 -1.12 0.81
N SER A 139 -34.63 -1.14 1.48
CA SER A 139 -34.44 -0.59 2.82
C SER A 139 -33.26 0.38 2.88
N LEU A 140 -33.56 1.63 3.25
CA LEU A 140 -32.53 2.65 3.48
C LEU A 140 -31.62 2.24 4.64
N ARG A 141 -32.20 1.69 5.71
CA ARG A 141 -31.44 1.16 6.86
C ARG A 141 -30.39 0.13 6.43
N VAL A 142 -30.78 -0.84 5.61
CA VAL A 142 -29.87 -1.89 5.15
C VAL A 142 -28.77 -1.29 4.27
N SER A 143 -29.11 -0.29 3.44
CA SER A 143 -28.15 0.42 2.59
C SER A 143 -27.09 1.15 3.41
N ILE A 144 -27.51 1.92 4.43
CA ILE A 144 -26.59 2.65 5.31
C ILE A 144 -25.67 1.67 6.06
N LEU A 145 -26.27 0.68 6.73
CA LEU A 145 -25.51 -0.25 7.58
C LEU A 145 -24.54 -1.09 6.78
N SER A 146 -24.97 -1.67 5.66
CA SER A 146 -24.09 -2.54 4.86
C SER A 146 -22.96 -1.75 4.18
N ILE A 147 -23.27 -0.69 3.44
CA ILE A 147 -22.26 0.03 2.66
C ILE A 147 -21.29 0.77 3.58
N SER A 148 -21.77 1.41 4.65
CA SER A 148 -20.87 2.09 5.59
C SER A 148 -19.94 1.10 6.29
N SER A 149 -20.42 -0.08 6.68
CA SER A 149 -19.56 -1.10 7.31
C SER A 149 -18.52 -1.68 6.36
N VAL A 150 -18.89 -1.99 5.11
CA VAL A 150 -17.94 -2.49 4.10
C VAL A 150 -16.87 -1.45 3.79
N LEU A 151 -17.28 -0.20 3.52
CA LEU A 151 -16.35 0.87 3.20
C LEU A 151 -15.50 1.29 4.40
N TYR A 152 -16.03 1.21 5.63
CA TYR A 152 -15.24 1.39 6.84
C TYR A 152 -14.13 0.35 6.97
N GLY A 153 -14.44 -0.94 6.78
CA GLY A 153 -13.44 -2.00 6.85
C GLY A 153 -12.33 -1.80 5.81
N PHE A 154 -12.70 -1.41 4.58
CA PHE A 154 -11.74 -1.15 3.50
C PHE A 154 -10.91 0.11 3.76
N ALA A 155 -11.52 1.19 4.24
CA ALA A 155 -10.80 2.42 4.57
C ALA A 155 -9.90 2.26 5.81
N LEU A 156 -10.29 1.42 6.78
CA LEU A 156 -9.47 1.09 7.94
C LEU A 156 -8.25 0.26 7.52
N ALA A 157 -8.44 -0.75 6.67
CA ALA A 157 -7.34 -1.51 6.08
C ALA A 157 -6.39 -0.59 5.30
N HIS A 158 -6.95 0.34 4.53
CA HIS A 158 -6.21 1.37 3.84
C HIS A 158 -5.38 2.25 4.78
N ALA A 159 -5.95 2.76 5.89
CA ALA A 159 -5.26 3.62 6.84
C ALA A 159 -4.00 2.95 7.40
N TYR A 160 -4.11 1.69 7.82
CA TYR A 160 -2.98 0.91 8.31
C TYR A 160 -1.97 0.62 7.21
N ILE A 161 -2.42 0.13 6.04
CA ILE A 161 -1.53 -0.13 4.90
C ILE A 161 -0.76 1.14 4.50
N MET A 162 -1.42 2.29 4.46
CA MET A 162 -0.78 3.58 4.18
C MET A 162 0.25 3.95 5.26
N SER A 163 -0.04 3.72 6.53
CA SER A 163 0.94 4.00 7.60
C SER A 163 2.20 3.12 7.51
N PHE A 164 2.08 1.92 6.93
CA PHE A 164 3.16 0.94 6.92
C PHE A 164 4.04 0.99 5.67
N ARG A 165 3.42 1.12 4.49
CA ARG A 165 4.11 1.11 3.18
C ARG A 165 3.89 2.36 2.35
N SER A 166 3.19 3.37 2.88
CA SER A 166 2.89 4.66 2.23
C SER A 166 2.31 4.56 0.81
N THR A 167 1.76 3.40 0.46
CA THR A 167 1.14 3.12 -0.83
C THR A 167 -0.29 2.66 -0.58
N PRO A 168 -1.28 3.15 -1.34
CA PRO A 168 -2.68 2.88 -1.08
C PRO A 168 -3.04 1.39 -1.06
N PHE A 169 -4.05 1.05 -0.27
CA PHE A 169 -4.78 -0.21 -0.43
C PHE A 169 -5.53 -0.26 -1.77
N ILE A 170 -5.21 -1.25 -2.59
CA ILE A 170 -5.76 -1.49 -3.92
C ILE A 170 -6.37 -2.90 -3.99
N PRO A 171 -7.28 -3.19 -4.94
CA PRO A 171 -7.91 -4.50 -5.06
C PRO A 171 -6.95 -5.69 -5.16
N MET A 172 -5.74 -5.48 -5.68
CA MET A 172 -4.72 -6.52 -5.81
C MET A 172 -4.11 -6.96 -4.48
N ASP A 173 -4.23 -6.16 -3.42
CA ASP A 173 -3.75 -6.54 -2.09
C ASP A 173 -4.46 -7.77 -1.53
N PHE A 174 -5.68 -8.07 -2.01
CA PHE A 174 -6.36 -9.33 -1.65
C PHE A 174 -5.64 -10.57 -2.18
N LEU A 175 -4.93 -10.44 -3.31
CA LEU A 175 -4.14 -11.54 -3.90
C LEU A 175 -2.77 -11.66 -3.24
N GLY A 176 -2.24 -10.57 -2.67
CA GLY A 176 -0.99 -10.49 -1.91
C GLY A 176 -1.15 -10.56 -0.40
N VAL A 177 -2.31 -10.96 0.12
CA VAL A 177 -2.62 -10.89 1.56
C VAL A 177 -1.62 -11.65 2.42
N THR A 178 -1.09 -12.79 1.93
CA THR A 178 -0.04 -13.55 2.63
C THR A 178 1.24 -12.74 2.78
N THR A 179 1.66 -12.03 1.72
CA THR A 179 2.82 -11.13 1.79
C THR A 179 2.55 -9.97 2.74
N ALA A 180 1.37 -9.36 2.67
CA ALA A 180 0.99 -8.27 3.57
C ALA A 180 0.93 -8.70 5.05
N ILE A 181 0.49 -9.93 5.36
CA ILE A 181 0.47 -10.48 6.72
C ILE A 181 1.89 -10.73 7.23
N ASN A 182 2.78 -11.27 6.40
CA ASN A 182 4.15 -11.60 6.81
C ASN A 182 4.98 -10.36 7.16
N VAL A 183 4.78 -9.25 6.44
CA VAL A 183 5.39 -7.96 6.81
C VAL A 183 4.57 -7.27 7.93
N GLY A 184 3.27 -7.53 7.92
CA GLY A 184 2.23 -7.00 8.80
C GLY A 184 2.44 -7.22 10.30
N SER A 185 3.02 -8.35 10.70
CA SER A 185 3.16 -8.70 12.12
C SER A 185 4.14 -7.82 12.88
N THR A 186 4.99 -7.06 12.17
CA THR A 186 6.00 -6.16 12.77
C THR A 186 5.52 -4.72 12.93
N TYR A 187 4.24 -4.45 12.67
CA TYR A 187 3.72 -3.10 12.66
C TYR A 187 3.06 -2.68 13.97
N ASP A 188 3.06 -1.38 14.22
CA ASP A 188 2.29 -0.75 15.31
C ASP A 188 0.85 -0.52 14.86
N TYR A 189 -0.09 -1.19 15.54
CA TYR A 189 -1.53 -1.06 15.31
C TYR A 189 -2.21 -0.14 16.32
N THR A 190 -1.45 0.66 17.06
CA THR A 190 -1.99 1.66 17.97
C THR A 190 -2.86 2.66 17.20
N PRO A 191 -4.16 2.83 17.56
CA PRO A 191 -5.04 3.74 16.85
C PRO A 191 -4.54 5.19 16.90
N SER A 192 -4.30 5.76 15.72
CA SER A 192 -4.05 7.19 15.56
C SER A 192 -5.32 8.01 15.78
N GLU A 193 -5.17 9.32 15.96
CA GLU A 193 -6.26 10.29 16.05
C GLU A 193 -7.22 10.21 14.87
N ILE A 194 -6.69 9.92 13.68
CA ILE A 194 -7.46 9.76 12.44
C ILE A 194 -8.32 8.49 12.47
N ILE A 195 -7.75 7.38 12.95
CA ILE A 195 -8.47 6.11 13.10
C ILE A 195 -9.60 6.26 14.12
N ILE A 196 -9.35 6.96 15.23
CA ILE A 196 -10.35 7.22 16.27
C ILE A 196 -11.51 8.06 15.70
N LEU A 197 -11.21 9.16 14.99
CA LEU A 197 -12.24 10.01 14.39
C LEU A 197 -13.05 9.27 13.32
N GLY A 198 -12.39 8.55 12.41
CA GLY A 198 -13.06 7.72 11.40
C GLY A 198 -13.99 6.67 12.03
N SER A 199 -13.54 6.03 13.12
CA SER A 199 -14.34 5.07 13.89
C SER A 199 -15.56 5.72 14.55
N LEU A 200 -15.43 6.95 15.07
CA LEU A 200 -16.56 7.68 15.65
C LEU A 200 -17.60 8.04 14.58
N ILE A 201 -17.18 8.48 13.39
CA ILE A 201 -18.10 8.76 12.28
C ILE A 201 -18.81 7.47 11.83
N TYR A 202 -18.09 6.34 11.77
CA TYR A 202 -18.68 5.03 11.50
C TYR A 202 -19.73 4.64 12.54
N ILE A 203 -19.41 4.75 13.83
CA ILE A 203 -20.34 4.43 14.92
C ILE A 203 -21.57 5.35 14.87
N LEU A 204 -21.39 6.63 14.56
CA LEU A 204 -22.49 7.57 14.33
C LEU A 204 -23.40 7.09 13.19
N LEU A 205 -22.83 6.68 12.05
CA LEU A 205 -23.57 6.12 10.92
C LEU A 205 -24.34 4.85 11.31
N VAL A 206 -23.75 3.96 12.12
CA VAL A 206 -24.42 2.75 12.62
C VAL A 206 -25.59 3.10 13.53
N VAL A 207 -25.39 3.99 14.51
CA VAL A 207 -26.45 4.43 15.44
C VAL A 207 -27.58 5.10 14.68
N ILE A 208 -27.29 6.02 13.75
CA ILE A 208 -28.32 6.65 12.92
C ILE A 208 -29.00 5.60 12.03
N GLY A 209 -28.25 4.70 11.39
CA GLY A 209 -28.78 3.65 10.52
C GLY A 209 -29.79 2.74 11.22
N ILE A 210 -29.50 2.32 12.46
CA ILE A 210 -30.43 1.52 13.29
C ILE A 210 -31.73 2.28 13.57
N ARG A 211 -31.67 3.61 13.72
CA ARG A 211 -32.83 4.45 14.06
C ARG A 211 -33.62 4.91 12.84
N VAL A 212 -32.97 5.06 11.69
CA VAL A 212 -33.62 5.41 10.44
C VAL A 212 -34.64 4.34 10.08
N SER A 213 -35.81 4.79 9.62
CA SER A 213 -36.88 3.94 9.11
C SER A 213 -37.13 4.25 7.65
N THR A 214 -37.35 3.20 6.85
CA THR A 214 -37.72 3.38 5.45
C THR A 214 -39.22 3.69 5.38
N PRO A 215 -39.64 4.80 4.73
CA PRO A 215 -41.04 5.11 4.56
C PRO A 215 -41.80 3.98 3.86
N LYS A 216 -43.02 3.67 4.31
CA LYS A 216 -43.91 2.74 3.61
C LYS A 216 -44.37 3.38 2.30
N LEU A 217 -43.84 2.89 1.18
CA LEU A 217 -44.21 3.32 -0.17
C LEU A 217 -45.31 2.41 -0.73
N HIS A 218 -46.15 2.96 -1.61
CA HIS A 218 -47.09 2.15 -2.40
C HIS A 218 -46.32 1.16 -3.29
N LEU A 219 -46.91 0.00 -3.58
CA LEU A 219 -46.25 -1.08 -4.32
C LEU A 219 -45.62 -0.60 -5.64
N LEU A 220 -46.37 0.17 -6.43
CA LEU A 220 -45.89 0.72 -7.69
C LEU A 220 -44.70 1.67 -7.50
N THR A 221 -44.77 2.62 -6.57
CA THR A 221 -43.67 3.55 -6.28
C THR A 221 -42.42 2.82 -5.79
N LYS A 222 -42.59 1.78 -4.97
CA LYS A 222 -41.51 0.93 -4.48
C LYS A 222 -40.85 0.15 -5.62
N LEU A 223 -41.62 -0.37 -6.57
CA LEU A 223 -41.08 -1.08 -7.72
C LEU A 223 -40.34 -0.13 -8.65
N ILE A 224 -40.92 1.04 -8.95
CA ILE A 224 -40.28 2.06 -9.79
C ILE A 224 -38.98 2.55 -9.16
N SER A 225 -38.98 2.91 -7.86
CA SER A 225 -37.78 3.44 -7.22
C SER A 225 -36.64 2.42 -7.21
N ARG A 226 -36.93 1.17 -6.86
CA ARG A 226 -35.95 0.07 -6.85
C ARG A 226 -35.44 -0.26 -8.25
N SER A 227 -36.33 -0.29 -9.23
CA SER A 227 -35.95 -0.56 -10.62
C SER A 227 -35.08 0.57 -11.16
N PHE A 228 -35.44 1.83 -10.91
CA PHE A 228 -34.64 2.98 -11.30
C PHE A 228 -33.24 2.95 -10.70
N THR A 229 -33.12 2.77 -9.37
CA THR A 229 -31.81 2.71 -8.70
C THR A 229 -30.98 1.51 -9.15
N GLY A 230 -31.63 0.36 -9.40
CA GLY A 230 -30.96 -0.85 -9.90
C GLY A 230 -30.48 -0.69 -11.34
N ILE A 231 -31.33 -0.20 -12.25
CA ILE A 231 -30.97 0.06 -13.65
C ILE A 231 -29.86 1.11 -13.73
N LEU A 232 -29.94 2.19 -12.94
CA LEU A 232 -28.90 3.21 -12.90
C LEU A 232 -27.54 2.61 -12.49
N PHE A 233 -27.52 1.78 -11.44
CA PHE A 233 -26.32 1.05 -11.04
C PHE A 233 -25.76 0.18 -12.17
N VAL A 234 -26.61 -0.67 -12.76
CA VAL A 234 -26.21 -1.61 -13.83
C VAL A 234 -25.68 -0.87 -15.06
N VAL A 235 -26.36 0.18 -15.51
CA VAL A 235 -25.96 0.94 -16.70
C VAL A 235 -24.62 1.63 -16.48
N ILE A 236 -24.44 2.32 -15.34
CA ILE A 236 -23.19 3.02 -15.05
C ILE A 236 -22.02 2.02 -14.91
N PHE A 237 -22.21 0.93 -14.17
CA PHE A 237 -21.17 -0.10 -14.01
C PHE A 237 -20.87 -0.83 -15.32
N ALA A 238 -21.87 -1.12 -16.16
CA ALA A 238 -21.66 -1.72 -17.47
C ALA A 238 -20.85 -0.79 -18.38
N ILE A 239 -21.18 0.51 -18.44
CA ILE A 239 -20.38 1.48 -19.21
C ILE A 239 -18.96 1.57 -18.63
N PHE A 240 -18.81 1.56 -17.31
CA PHE A 240 -17.51 1.61 -16.65
C PHE A 240 -16.60 0.43 -17.02
N TYR A 241 -17.08 -0.81 -16.92
CA TYR A 241 -16.25 -2.00 -17.17
C TYR A 241 -16.11 -2.33 -18.66
N PHE A 242 -17.16 -2.17 -19.47
CA PHE A 242 -17.17 -2.64 -20.86
C PHE A 242 -16.83 -1.56 -21.90
N THR A 243 -16.60 -0.32 -21.49
CA THR A 243 -16.23 0.77 -22.42
C THR A 243 -15.09 1.64 -21.87
N ASP A 244 -14.45 2.41 -22.74
CA ASP A 244 -13.38 3.35 -22.35
C ASP A 244 -13.87 4.77 -22.08
N VAL A 245 -15.19 5.01 -22.04
CA VAL A 245 -15.79 6.35 -21.90
C VAL A 245 -15.25 7.08 -20.67
N PHE A 246 -15.28 6.41 -19.52
CA PHE A 246 -14.77 6.98 -18.26
C PHE A 246 -13.25 7.26 -18.32
N ALA A 247 -12.46 6.32 -18.84
CA ALA A 247 -11.01 6.50 -18.96
C ALA A 247 -10.66 7.68 -19.89
N LYS A 248 -11.39 7.86 -20.99
CA LYS A 248 -11.25 9.01 -21.91
C LYS A 248 -11.67 10.34 -21.27
N ALA A 249 -12.62 10.31 -20.35
CA ALA A 249 -13.03 11.46 -19.56
C ALA A 249 -12.07 11.78 -18.39
N GLY A 250 -10.93 11.09 -18.30
CA GLY A 250 -9.96 11.27 -17.21
C GLY A 250 -10.27 10.47 -15.94
N ILE A 251 -11.31 9.63 -15.96
CA ILE A 251 -11.70 8.78 -14.83
C ILE A 251 -10.89 7.48 -14.89
N LYS A 252 -9.69 7.53 -14.30
CA LYS A 252 -8.72 6.43 -14.21
C LYS A 252 -7.83 6.62 -12.97
N PRO A 253 -7.28 5.54 -12.40
CA PRO A 253 -6.31 5.66 -11.32
C PRO A 253 -5.07 6.43 -11.78
N ASP A 254 -4.41 7.07 -10.84
CA ASP A 254 -3.08 7.63 -11.08
C ASP A 254 -2.06 6.51 -11.07
N PHE A 255 -1.75 6.02 -12.27
CA PHE A 255 -0.89 4.87 -12.46
C PHE A 255 0.58 5.13 -12.12
N TRP A 256 1.00 6.39 -12.16
CA TRP A 256 2.37 6.78 -11.83
C TRP A 256 2.55 7.00 -10.33
N ASN A 257 1.54 7.56 -9.67
CA ASN A 257 1.58 7.80 -8.24
C ASN A 257 0.20 7.57 -7.63
N GLN A 258 -0.01 6.33 -7.16
CA GLN A 258 -1.28 5.93 -6.56
C GLN A 258 -1.62 6.77 -5.32
N ALA A 259 -0.64 7.10 -4.46
CA ALA A 259 -0.87 7.93 -3.28
C ALA A 259 -1.43 9.32 -3.65
N ARG A 260 -0.86 9.97 -4.67
CA ARG A 260 -1.39 11.21 -5.25
C ARG A 260 -2.79 11.03 -5.80
N GLY A 261 -3.06 9.92 -6.49
CA GLY A 261 -4.39 9.56 -6.98
C GLY A 261 -5.43 9.50 -5.85
N TYR A 262 -5.13 8.76 -4.78
CA TYR A 262 -5.99 8.62 -3.61
C TYR A 262 -6.19 9.94 -2.86
N ARG A 263 -5.14 10.78 -2.79
CA ARG A 263 -5.23 12.14 -2.23
C ARG A 263 -6.14 13.06 -3.04
N ASN A 264 -6.01 13.04 -4.35
CA ASN A 264 -6.71 13.99 -5.23
C ASN A 264 -8.15 13.58 -5.57
N TYR A 265 -8.41 12.26 -5.67
CA TYR A 265 -9.68 11.73 -6.14
C TYR A 265 -10.47 10.91 -5.10
N GLY A 266 -9.84 10.56 -3.98
CA GLY A 266 -10.49 9.92 -2.84
C GLY A 266 -10.39 8.40 -2.86
N PHE A 267 -10.61 7.80 -1.70
CA PHE A 267 -10.39 6.38 -1.46
C PHE A 267 -11.30 5.49 -2.32
N VAL A 268 -12.63 5.63 -2.20
CA VAL A 268 -13.58 4.71 -2.86
C VAL A 268 -13.48 4.82 -4.38
N TYR A 269 -13.33 6.05 -4.88
CA TYR A 269 -13.12 6.32 -6.28
C TYR A 269 -11.91 5.57 -6.86
N ASN A 270 -10.73 5.74 -6.26
CA ASN A 270 -9.54 5.09 -6.80
C ASN A 270 -9.59 3.58 -6.61
N TYR A 271 -10.13 3.11 -5.49
CA TYR A 271 -10.29 1.68 -5.25
C TYR A 271 -11.14 1.03 -6.35
N VAL A 272 -12.32 1.59 -6.64
CA VAL A 272 -13.19 1.11 -7.73
C VAL A 272 -12.52 1.27 -9.08
N CYS A 273 -11.84 2.38 -9.34
CA CYS A 273 -11.11 2.57 -10.60
C CYS A 273 -10.07 1.47 -10.82
N ASN A 274 -9.32 1.09 -9.79
CA ASN A 274 -8.33 0.01 -9.86
C ASN A 274 -8.96 -1.38 -10.12
N THR A 275 -10.23 -1.61 -9.77
CA THR A 275 -10.88 -2.91 -10.06
C THR A 275 -11.05 -3.19 -11.55
N LYS A 276 -11.24 -2.15 -12.37
CA LYS A 276 -11.33 -2.29 -13.83
C LYS A 276 -10.06 -2.88 -14.43
N TYR A 277 -8.95 -2.58 -13.79
CA TYR A 277 -7.61 -2.95 -14.23
C TYR A 277 -7.15 -4.28 -13.59
N LEU A 278 -8.02 -5.04 -12.90
CA LEU A 278 -7.66 -6.39 -12.45
C LEU A 278 -7.46 -7.39 -13.60
N TYR A 279 -8.08 -7.14 -14.75
CA TYR A 279 -8.03 -8.04 -15.90
C TYR A 279 -7.30 -7.38 -17.07
N TYR A 280 -6.32 -8.11 -17.62
CA TYR A 280 -5.56 -7.68 -18.79
C TYR A 280 -6.23 -8.21 -20.08
N PRO A 281 -6.92 -7.34 -20.87
CA PRO A 281 -7.56 -7.78 -22.10
C PRO A 281 -6.51 -8.10 -23.17
N LYS A 282 -6.72 -9.18 -23.92
CA LYS A 282 -5.85 -9.54 -25.05
C LYS A 282 -5.86 -8.40 -26.09
N PRO A 283 -4.71 -8.07 -26.72
CA PRO A 283 -4.69 -7.11 -27.82
C PRO A 283 -5.63 -7.54 -28.95
N LYS A 284 -6.35 -6.58 -29.57
CA LYS A 284 -7.43 -6.86 -30.55
C LYS A 284 -7.01 -7.79 -31.71
N ASN A 285 -5.73 -7.77 -32.10
CA ASN A 285 -5.18 -8.54 -33.22
C ASN A 285 -4.24 -9.67 -32.77
N TYR A 286 -4.21 -10.02 -31.49
CA TYR A 286 -3.33 -11.06 -30.97
C TYR A 286 -3.79 -12.45 -31.43
N LYS A 287 -2.90 -13.17 -32.13
CA LYS A 287 -3.05 -14.58 -32.48
C LYS A 287 -1.79 -15.33 -32.08
N PRO A 288 -1.87 -16.39 -31.24
CA PRO A 288 -0.70 -17.15 -30.80
C PRO A 288 0.16 -17.67 -31.96
N GLU A 289 -0.45 -18.08 -33.07
CA GLU A 289 0.23 -18.62 -34.25
C GLU A 289 1.18 -17.62 -34.93
N ASN A 290 0.95 -16.31 -34.75
CA ASN A 290 1.73 -15.27 -35.42
C ASN A 290 2.99 -14.84 -34.63
N THR A 291 3.15 -15.28 -33.38
CA THR A 291 4.25 -14.82 -32.52
C THR A 291 5.61 -15.29 -33.00
N SER A 292 5.74 -16.55 -33.43
CA SER A 292 7.00 -17.10 -33.97
C SER A 292 7.47 -16.35 -35.22
N LYS A 293 6.53 -16.01 -36.11
CA LYS A 293 6.79 -15.18 -37.29
C LYS A 293 7.25 -13.78 -36.91
N LEU A 294 6.57 -13.14 -35.95
CA LEU A 294 6.97 -11.81 -35.47
C LEU A 294 8.37 -11.82 -34.85
N VAL A 295 8.70 -12.83 -34.03
CA VAL A 295 10.02 -12.95 -33.40
C VAL A 295 11.10 -13.13 -34.46
N SER A 296 10.90 -14.03 -35.44
CA SER A 296 11.87 -14.26 -36.53
C SER A 296 12.06 -13.04 -37.44
N GLU A 297 11.00 -12.30 -37.78
CA GLU A 297 11.08 -11.06 -38.54
C GLU A 297 11.86 -9.96 -37.79
N LYS A 298 11.72 -9.89 -36.46
CA LYS A 298 12.42 -8.89 -35.66
C LYS A 298 13.86 -9.30 -35.38
N SER A 299 14.14 -10.56 -35.06
CA SER A 299 15.49 -11.04 -34.80
C SER A 299 16.38 -10.97 -36.04
N SER A 300 15.85 -11.20 -37.24
CA SER A 300 16.59 -11.01 -38.50
C SER A 300 16.92 -9.55 -38.82
N LYS A 301 16.12 -8.59 -38.32
CA LYS A 301 16.36 -7.15 -38.52
C LYS A 301 17.47 -6.61 -37.60
N TYR A 302 17.58 -7.16 -36.39
CA TYR A 302 18.73 -6.92 -35.53
C TYR A 302 19.78 -7.96 -35.92
N ASN A 303 20.62 -7.62 -36.91
CA ASN A 303 21.93 -8.26 -37.01
C ASN A 303 22.63 -7.99 -35.67
N PHE A 304 22.43 -8.87 -34.68
CA PHE A 304 23.49 -9.21 -33.75
C PHE A 304 24.55 -9.86 -34.61
N SER A 305 25.23 -9.03 -35.42
CA SER A 305 26.56 -9.35 -35.92
C SER A 305 27.27 -9.81 -34.67
N SER A 306 27.50 -11.11 -34.61
CA SER A 306 28.50 -11.76 -33.80
C SER A 306 29.78 -11.00 -34.07
N SER A 307 29.96 -9.88 -33.36
CA SER A 307 31.08 -8.99 -33.49
C SER A 307 32.23 -9.78 -32.90
N ASN A 308 32.85 -10.62 -33.73
CA ASN A 308 34.04 -11.41 -33.44
C ASN A 308 34.19 -11.72 -31.96
N ALA A 309 33.20 -12.41 -31.38
CA ALA A 309 33.37 -13.01 -30.08
C ALA A 309 34.33 -14.17 -30.32
N ASP A 310 35.62 -13.88 -30.32
CA ASP A 310 36.66 -14.88 -30.15
C ASP A 310 36.15 -15.88 -29.12
N ASN A 311 36.12 -17.15 -29.50
CA ASN A 311 35.69 -18.31 -28.70
C ASN A 311 36.59 -18.56 -27.46
N LYS A 312 37.19 -17.50 -26.90
CA LYS A 312 38.13 -17.48 -25.77
C LYS A 312 37.96 -16.26 -24.85
N LYS A 313 36.87 -15.50 -24.92
CA LYS A 313 36.59 -14.53 -23.83
C LYS A 313 36.20 -15.29 -22.58
N GLU A 314 37.00 -15.13 -21.54
CA GLU A 314 36.76 -15.63 -20.19
C GLU A 314 35.38 -15.16 -19.71
N LYS A 315 34.56 -16.11 -19.22
CA LYS A 315 33.20 -15.83 -18.75
C LYS A 315 33.28 -15.30 -17.33
N PRO A 316 32.94 -14.03 -17.06
CA PRO A 316 33.00 -13.50 -15.71
C PRO A 316 31.86 -14.08 -14.86
N ASN A 317 32.06 -14.12 -13.55
CA ASN A 317 30.96 -14.24 -12.60
C ASN A 317 30.12 -12.95 -12.64
N ILE A 318 28.82 -13.06 -12.35
CA ILE A 318 27.88 -11.96 -12.40
C ILE A 318 27.13 -11.91 -11.08
N ILE A 319 27.24 -10.80 -10.36
CA ILE A 319 26.53 -10.53 -9.11
C ILE A 319 25.67 -9.31 -9.32
N CYS A 320 24.36 -9.51 -9.29
CA CYS A 320 23.37 -8.45 -9.43
C CYS A 320 22.70 -8.22 -8.08
N ILE A 321 22.80 -7.00 -7.56
CA ILE A 321 22.27 -6.56 -6.28
C ILE A 321 21.20 -5.52 -6.55
N MET A 322 19.96 -5.90 -6.32
CA MET A 322 18.86 -4.96 -6.25
C MET A 322 18.73 -4.49 -4.80
N ASN A 323 19.28 -3.31 -4.51
CA ASN A 323 19.32 -2.76 -3.17
C ASN A 323 17.99 -2.04 -2.86
N GLU A 324 17.32 -2.50 -1.82
CA GLU A 324 15.99 -2.03 -1.41
C GLU A 324 15.96 -0.51 -1.25
N SER A 325 14.98 0.14 -1.86
CA SER A 325 14.70 1.58 -1.78
C SER A 325 15.91 2.48 -2.08
N LEU A 326 16.98 1.99 -2.72
CA LEU A 326 18.19 2.77 -3.00
C LEU A 326 17.89 3.86 -4.03
N SER A 327 17.88 5.12 -3.59
CA SER A 327 17.83 6.28 -4.48
C SER A 327 18.69 7.42 -3.94
N ASP A 328 19.50 8.01 -4.82
CA ASP A 328 20.10 9.31 -4.55
C ASP A 328 19.00 10.38 -4.60
N LEU A 329 18.56 10.89 -3.44
CA LEU A 329 17.44 11.83 -3.37
C LEU A 329 17.78 13.22 -3.94
N SER A 330 19.04 13.51 -4.27
CA SER A 330 19.41 14.78 -4.92
C SER A 330 18.70 14.98 -6.26
N VAL A 331 18.18 13.90 -6.88
CA VAL A 331 17.35 13.96 -8.09
C VAL A 331 16.00 14.65 -7.87
N LEU A 332 15.53 14.76 -6.63
CA LEU A 332 14.25 15.41 -6.28
C LEU A 332 14.39 16.93 -6.10
N GLY A 333 15.61 17.42 -5.88
CA GLY A 333 15.90 18.82 -5.64
C GLY A 333 17.14 19.03 -4.78
N ASN A 334 17.49 20.29 -4.57
CA ASN A 334 18.66 20.66 -3.77
C ASN A 334 18.32 20.61 -2.27
N PHE A 335 19.11 19.86 -1.51
CA PHE A 335 19.12 19.87 -0.05
C PHE A 335 20.55 19.64 0.45
N SER A 336 20.81 20.09 1.67
CA SER A 336 22.09 19.90 2.35
C SER A 336 21.93 18.94 3.53
N THR A 337 22.94 18.12 3.77
CA THR A 337 23.04 17.22 4.93
C THR A 337 24.28 17.54 5.75
N ASN A 338 24.28 17.12 7.03
CA ASN A 338 25.43 17.25 7.91
C ASN A 338 26.67 16.47 7.42
N ALA A 339 26.47 15.41 6.62
CA ALA A 339 27.52 14.64 5.96
C ALA A 339 26.99 14.01 4.65
N ASP A 340 27.89 13.64 3.73
CA ASP A 340 27.51 12.89 2.52
C ASP A 340 26.99 11.48 2.90
N TYR A 341 25.81 11.12 2.38
CA TYR A 341 25.15 9.84 2.63
C TYR A 341 25.48 8.75 1.60
N MET A 342 26.20 9.05 0.51
CA MET A 342 26.67 8.05 -0.48
C MET A 342 28.11 8.32 -0.97
N PRO A 343 29.09 8.61 -0.09
CA PRO A 343 30.42 9.01 -0.53
C PRO A 343 31.15 7.93 -1.34
N PHE A 344 31.02 6.65 -0.99
CA PHE A 344 31.72 5.58 -1.72
C PHE A 344 31.15 5.41 -3.12
N ILE A 345 29.84 5.22 -3.27
CA ILE A 345 29.16 5.06 -4.57
C ILE A 345 29.46 6.26 -5.49
N ARG A 346 29.47 7.49 -4.94
CA ARG A 346 29.83 8.70 -5.69
C ARG A 346 31.30 8.72 -6.10
N SER A 347 32.21 8.21 -5.27
CA SER A 347 33.64 8.15 -5.54
C SER A 347 34.04 7.21 -6.68
N LEU A 348 33.24 6.17 -6.95
CA LEU A 348 33.53 5.17 -7.99
C LEU A 348 33.69 5.82 -9.38
N LYS A 349 34.85 5.61 -10.01
CA LYS A 349 35.19 6.12 -11.36
C LYS A 349 35.91 5.09 -12.22
N GLU A 350 36.77 4.29 -11.59
CA GLU A 350 37.56 3.26 -12.26
C GLU A 350 36.74 1.99 -12.45
N ASN A 351 36.82 1.37 -13.64
CA ASN A 351 36.10 0.15 -14.00
C ASN A 351 34.60 0.17 -13.61
N THR A 352 33.98 1.35 -13.67
CA THR A 352 32.62 1.58 -13.18
C THR A 352 31.81 2.31 -14.25
N ILE A 353 30.62 1.79 -14.57
CA ILE A 353 29.60 2.50 -15.34
C ILE A 353 28.49 2.91 -14.37
N LYS A 354 28.12 4.19 -14.38
CA LYS A 354 27.04 4.75 -13.54
C LYS A 354 26.05 5.50 -14.40
N GLY A 355 24.81 5.54 -13.96
CA GLY A 355 23.74 6.26 -14.63
C GLY A 355 22.47 6.30 -13.80
N ASN A 356 21.41 6.85 -14.40
CA ASN A 356 20.07 6.87 -13.82
C ASN A 356 19.27 5.68 -14.36
N LEU A 357 18.51 5.03 -13.48
CA LEU A 357 17.61 3.94 -13.84
C LEU A 357 16.16 4.39 -13.61
N TYR A 358 15.30 4.12 -14.59
CA TYR A 358 13.86 4.24 -14.41
C TYR A 358 13.30 2.87 -14.05
N VAL A 359 12.49 2.84 -13.00
CA VAL A 359 11.86 1.61 -12.47
C VAL A 359 10.33 1.79 -12.46
N PRO A 360 9.56 0.68 -12.53
CA PRO A 360 8.12 0.74 -12.74
C PRO A 360 7.30 1.13 -11.50
N VAL A 361 7.94 1.29 -10.34
CA VAL A 361 7.28 1.42 -9.04
C VAL A 361 7.92 2.50 -8.16
N ILE A 362 7.16 3.00 -7.17
CA ILE A 362 7.62 3.94 -6.15
C ILE A 362 7.07 3.49 -4.78
N GLY A 363 7.94 3.44 -3.77
CA GLY A 363 7.58 3.14 -2.37
C GLY A 363 7.17 1.69 -2.05
N ALA A 364 6.71 0.91 -3.02
CA ALA A 364 6.44 -0.53 -2.88
C ALA A 364 6.36 -1.22 -4.25
N GLY A 365 6.54 -2.53 -4.27
CA GLY A 365 6.37 -3.36 -5.47
C GLY A 365 7.67 -3.81 -6.12
N THR A 366 8.75 -3.91 -5.34
CA THR A 366 10.07 -4.48 -5.64
C THR A 366 10.06 -5.59 -6.70
N SER A 367 9.15 -6.57 -6.58
CA SER A 367 9.05 -7.71 -7.51
C SER A 367 8.65 -7.36 -8.94
N ASN A 368 8.09 -6.18 -9.20
CA ASN A 368 7.92 -5.67 -10.56
C ASN A 368 9.25 -5.23 -11.17
N THR A 369 10.13 -4.59 -10.38
CA THR A 369 11.47 -4.25 -10.85
C THR A 369 12.30 -5.52 -11.05
N GLU A 370 12.19 -6.52 -10.17
CA GLU A 370 12.79 -7.84 -10.39
C GLU A 370 12.29 -8.47 -11.69
N PHE A 371 10.98 -8.43 -11.93
CA PHE A 371 10.38 -8.95 -13.15
C PHE A 371 10.94 -8.27 -14.41
N GLU A 372 11.00 -6.94 -14.45
CA GLU A 372 11.54 -6.23 -15.62
C GLU A 372 13.02 -6.57 -15.83
N PHE A 373 13.80 -6.61 -14.74
CA PHE A 373 15.22 -6.94 -14.79
C PHE A 373 15.48 -8.37 -15.28
N LEU A 374 14.82 -9.35 -14.68
CA LEU A 374 15.07 -10.77 -14.97
C LEU A 374 14.50 -11.21 -16.31
N THR A 375 13.45 -10.56 -16.82
CA THR A 375 12.73 -11.04 -18.02
C THR A 375 12.84 -10.13 -19.23
N GLY A 376 13.20 -8.85 -19.04
CA GLY A 376 13.14 -7.83 -20.08
C GLY A 376 11.72 -7.45 -20.50
N HIS A 377 10.68 -8.00 -19.87
CA HIS A 377 9.30 -7.58 -20.10
C HIS A 377 8.98 -6.34 -19.28
N THR A 378 8.40 -5.32 -19.94
CA THR A 378 7.95 -4.13 -19.24
C THR A 378 6.55 -4.32 -18.65
N THR A 379 6.40 -3.89 -17.41
CA THR A 379 5.14 -3.74 -16.69
C THR A 379 4.29 -2.58 -17.22
N ALA A 380 4.82 -1.70 -18.09
CA ALA A 380 4.07 -0.61 -18.71
C ALA A 380 2.86 -1.09 -19.54
N PHE A 381 2.88 -2.35 -20.00
CA PHE A 381 1.74 -2.97 -20.66
C PHE A 381 0.77 -3.65 -19.69
N LEU A 382 1.17 -3.88 -18.44
CA LEU A 382 0.30 -4.46 -17.45
C LEU A 382 -0.69 -3.41 -16.94
N PRO A 383 -1.87 -3.83 -16.49
CA PRO A 383 -2.76 -2.91 -15.81
C PRO A 383 -2.04 -2.30 -14.59
N SER A 384 -2.16 -1.01 -14.37
CA SER A 384 -1.39 -0.37 -13.30
C SER A 384 -1.67 -0.93 -11.91
N GLY A 385 -0.63 -0.91 -11.08
CA GLY A 385 -0.63 -1.50 -9.74
C GLY A 385 -0.49 -3.03 -9.78
N SER A 386 -0.52 -3.64 -10.97
CA SER A 386 -0.30 -5.08 -11.14
C SER A 386 1.03 -5.48 -10.57
N ASN A 387 1.02 -6.62 -9.89
CA ASN A 387 2.23 -7.31 -9.52
C ASN A 387 2.44 -8.49 -10.46
N ALA A 388 3.49 -8.44 -11.27
CA ALA A 388 3.71 -9.42 -12.34
C ALA A 388 3.89 -10.85 -11.79
N TYR A 389 4.66 -10.99 -10.70
CA TYR A 389 4.92 -12.26 -10.03
C TYR A 389 3.64 -12.93 -9.53
N MET A 390 2.79 -12.16 -8.86
CA MET A 390 1.56 -12.68 -8.27
C MET A 390 0.50 -13.02 -9.32
N LEU A 391 0.42 -12.26 -10.41
CA LEU A 391 -0.69 -12.34 -11.36
C LEU A 391 -0.37 -13.20 -12.59
N TYR A 392 0.82 -13.08 -13.14
CA TYR A 392 1.10 -13.53 -14.51
C TYR A 392 2.11 -14.67 -14.61
N ILE A 393 2.99 -14.82 -13.62
CA ILE A 393 3.97 -15.91 -13.62
C ILE A 393 3.39 -17.14 -12.94
N LYS A 394 2.80 -18.01 -13.76
CA LYS A 394 2.16 -19.28 -13.32
C LYS A 394 2.80 -20.52 -13.91
N ASN A 395 3.69 -20.36 -14.89
CA ASN A 395 4.35 -21.44 -15.62
C ASN A 395 5.80 -21.03 -15.89
N PRO A 396 6.68 -21.98 -16.26
CA PRO A 396 8.04 -21.67 -16.66
C PRO A 396 8.11 -20.59 -17.75
N MET A 397 9.04 -19.65 -17.61
CA MET A 397 9.23 -18.55 -18.56
C MET A 397 10.69 -18.25 -18.84
N ALA A 398 10.99 -17.81 -20.06
CA ALA A 398 12.32 -17.37 -20.42
C ALA A 398 12.71 -16.10 -19.65
N SER A 399 13.97 -16.07 -19.23
CA SER A 399 14.57 -15.01 -18.41
C SER A 399 16.08 -14.92 -18.69
N ILE A 400 16.75 -13.94 -18.09
CA ILE A 400 18.21 -13.86 -18.07
C ILE A 400 18.83 -15.13 -17.44
N VAL A 401 18.15 -15.74 -16.47
CA VAL A 401 18.58 -16.98 -15.81
C VAL A 401 18.69 -18.10 -16.85
N SER A 402 17.61 -18.37 -17.60
CA SER A 402 17.63 -19.38 -18.67
C SER A 402 18.64 -19.07 -19.79
N THR A 403 18.90 -17.78 -20.03
CA THR A 403 19.89 -17.34 -21.04
C THR A 403 21.32 -17.61 -20.57
N LEU A 404 21.60 -17.44 -19.27
CA LEU A 404 22.90 -17.72 -18.66
C LEU A 404 23.10 -19.23 -18.44
N GLU A 405 22.04 -19.96 -18.08
CA GLU A 405 22.03 -21.43 -18.01
C GLU A 405 22.43 -22.04 -19.37
N ALA A 406 21.85 -21.55 -20.47
CA ALA A 406 22.23 -21.96 -21.83
C ALA A 406 23.70 -21.66 -22.18
N GLN A 407 24.34 -20.75 -21.44
CA GLN A 407 25.77 -20.43 -21.55
C GLN A 407 26.62 -21.18 -20.52
N GLY A 408 26.04 -22.10 -19.73
CA GLY A 408 26.74 -22.95 -18.77
C GLY A 408 26.96 -22.31 -17.39
N TYR A 409 26.27 -21.20 -17.08
CA TYR A 409 26.31 -20.62 -15.74
C TYR A 409 25.54 -21.47 -14.73
N SER A 410 26.01 -21.50 -13.49
CA SER A 410 25.17 -21.83 -12.32
C SER A 410 24.48 -20.56 -11.81
N SER A 411 23.31 -20.71 -11.19
CA SER A 411 22.47 -19.58 -10.78
C SER A 411 21.98 -19.69 -9.34
N ALA A 412 22.00 -18.57 -8.62
CA ALA A 412 21.44 -18.45 -7.28
C ALA A 412 20.63 -17.16 -7.14
N ALA A 413 19.54 -17.25 -6.39
CA ALA A 413 18.79 -16.09 -5.91
C ALA A 413 18.95 -15.98 -4.38
N PHE A 414 19.08 -14.76 -3.87
CA PHE A 414 19.13 -14.50 -2.43
C PHE A 414 18.26 -13.30 -2.06
N HIS A 415 17.39 -13.47 -1.07
CA HIS A 415 16.60 -12.38 -0.48
C HIS A 415 16.49 -12.61 1.02
N PRO A 416 17.03 -11.76 1.90
CA PRO A 416 17.15 -12.04 3.33
C PRO A 416 15.84 -11.74 4.08
N TYR A 417 14.72 -12.17 3.52
CA TYR A 417 13.38 -12.05 4.08
C TYR A 417 12.56 -13.30 3.73
N TYR A 418 11.31 -13.38 4.23
CA TYR A 418 10.48 -14.57 4.09
C TYR A 418 10.34 -15.02 2.63
N ALA A 419 10.66 -16.28 2.34
CA ALA A 419 10.69 -16.86 0.99
C ALA A 419 9.34 -16.72 0.25
N SER A 420 8.24 -16.77 1.00
CA SER A 420 6.88 -16.67 0.46
C SER A 420 6.50 -15.26 -0.03
N GLY A 421 7.29 -14.23 0.31
CA GLY A 421 7.09 -12.87 -0.15
C GLY A 421 7.00 -12.80 -1.67
N TRP A 422 5.97 -12.13 -2.20
CA TRP A 422 5.70 -11.99 -3.64
C TRP A 422 5.67 -13.30 -4.44
N ASN A 423 5.38 -14.44 -3.80
CA ASN A 423 5.38 -15.75 -4.47
C ASN A 423 6.75 -16.11 -5.09
N ARG A 424 7.86 -15.59 -4.53
CA ARG A 424 9.22 -15.79 -5.08
C ARG A 424 9.62 -17.25 -5.22
N VAL A 425 9.24 -18.12 -4.29
CA VAL A 425 9.50 -19.58 -4.40
C VAL A 425 9.03 -20.12 -5.75
N ASN A 426 7.77 -19.88 -6.13
CA ASN A 426 7.24 -20.38 -7.40
C ASN A 426 7.79 -19.61 -8.60
N VAL A 427 8.02 -18.30 -8.45
CA VAL A 427 8.53 -17.47 -9.55
C VAL A 427 9.96 -17.81 -9.91
N TYR A 428 10.86 -17.91 -8.93
CA TYR A 428 12.26 -18.28 -9.17
C TYR A 428 12.39 -19.71 -9.70
N ASN A 429 11.55 -20.63 -9.22
CA ASN A 429 11.45 -21.97 -9.83
C ASN A 429 10.99 -21.89 -11.30
N ASN A 430 10.00 -21.07 -11.62
CA ASN A 430 9.52 -20.88 -13.00
C ASN A 430 10.55 -20.14 -13.89
N MET A 431 11.45 -19.36 -13.31
CA MET A 431 12.53 -18.69 -14.05
C MET A 431 13.77 -19.56 -14.23
N GLY A 432 13.88 -20.68 -13.49
CA GLY A 432 14.95 -21.66 -13.62
C GLY A 432 16.18 -21.40 -12.75
N PHE A 433 16.04 -20.72 -11.59
CA PHE A 433 17.16 -20.61 -10.66
C PHE A 433 17.53 -21.98 -10.05
N ASP A 434 18.82 -22.30 -9.94
CA ASP A 434 19.26 -23.56 -9.31
C ASP A 434 19.00 -23.56 -7.80
N THR A 435 19.17 -22.40 -7.16
CA THR A 435 19.00 -22.23 -5.72
C THR A 435 18.32 -20.92 -5.37
N PHE A 436 17.51 -20.94 -4.31
CA PHE A 436 16.93 -19.74 -3.70
C PHE A 436 17.16 -19.78 -2.19
N LYS A 437 17.90 -18.79 -1.68
CA LYS A 437 18.14 -18.58 -0.26
C LYS A 437 17.28 -17.44 0.28
N SER A 438 16.73 -17.64 1.47
CA SER A 438 15.80 -16.76 2.16
C SER A 438 16.15 -16.61 3.65
N ILE A 439 15.41 -15.78 4.40
CA ILE A 439 15.64 -15.65 5.86
C ILE A 439 15.45 -16.99 6.60
N GLU A 440 14.57 -17.87 6.11
CA GLU A 440 14.35 -19.21 6.64
C GLU A 440 15.58 -20.13 6.50
N ASN A 441 16.52 -19.78 5.61
CA ASN A 441 17.81 -20.47 5.52
C ASN A 441 18.87 -19.88 6.46
N LEU A 442 18.67 -18.64 6.93
CA LEU A 442 19.58 -17.94 7.83
C LEU A 442 19.22 -18.17 9.30
N LEU A 443 17.93 -18.21 9.64
CA LEU A 443 17.43 -18.25 11.02
C LEU A 443 16.53 -19.47 11.25
N ASP A 444 16.53 -19.99 12.48
CA ASP A 444 15.58 -21.02 12.92
C ASP A 444 14.14 -20.49 12.76
N PRO A 445 13.27 -21.20 12.02
CA PRO A 445 11.87 -20.83 11.87
C PRO A 445 11.13 -20.64 13.20
N ASN A 446 11.53 -21.30 14.28
CA ASN A 446 10.94 -21.13 15.60
C ASN A 446 11.15 -19.73 16.17
N ILE A 447 12.34 -19.14 15.97
CA ILE A 447 12.65 -17.77 16.39
C ILE A 447 11.76 -16.78 15.63
N LEU A 448 11.66 -16.96 14.30
CA LEU A 448 10.82 -16.12 13.45
C LEU A 448 9.34 -16.23 13.84
N ASN A 449 8.84 -17.45 14.05
CA ASN A 449 7.45 -17.70 14.43
C ASN A 449 7.12 -17.15 15.83
N GLU A 450 8.04 -17.26 16.79
CA GLU A 450 7.86 -16.72 18.13
C GLU A 450 7.84 -15.19 18.10
N TYR A 451 8.75 -14.57 17.34
CA TYR A 451 8.76 -13.14 17.12
C TYR A 451 7.42 -12.68 16.52
N MET A 452 7.01 -13.25 15.38
CA MET A 452 5.75 -12.89 14.71
C MET A 452 4.50 -13.02 15.58
N LYS A 453 4.47 -13.98 16.51
CA LYS A 453 3.30 -14.20 17.40
C LYS A 453 3.27 -13.25 18.59
N ASN A 454 4.44 -12.85 19.10
CA ASN A 454 4.54 -12.27 20.44
C ASN A 454 5.23 -10.89 20.46
N SER A 455 5.62 -10.34 19.32
CA SER A 455 6.22 -9.02 19.24
C SER A 455 6.28 -8.45 17.83
N SER A 456 6.36 -7.12 17.78
CA SER A 456 6.79 -6.35 16.62
C SER A 456 8.08 -5.58 16.87
N SER A 457 8.65 -5.64 18.09
CA SER A 457 9.80 -4.83 18.50
C SER A 457 11.10 -5.34 17.85
N PRO A 458 11.84 -4.49 17.11
CA PRO A 458 13.15 -4.84 16.57
C PRO A 458 14.13 -5.35 17.62
N ASP A 459 14.18 -4.70 18.78
CA ASP A 459 15.16 -5.02 19.83
C ASP A 459 14.89 -6.38 20.48
N LYS A 460 13.62 -6.79 20.52
CA LYS A 460 13.26 -8.15 20.97
C LYS A 460 13.74 -9.20 19.98
N LEU A 461 13.56 -8.97 18.67
CA LEU A 461 14.11 -9.86 17.64
C LEU A 461 15.64 -9.93 17.73
N GLN A 462 16.30 -8.78 17.88
CA GLN A 462 17.75 -8.71 18.04
C GLN A 462 18.23 -9.53 19.25
N LYS A 463 17.57 -9.41 20.40
CA LYS A 463 17.90 -10.18 21.61
C LYS A 463 17.75 -11.69 21.39
N MET A 464 16.69 -12.12 20.71
CA MET A 464 16.48 -13.53 20.36
C MET A 464 17.58 -14.05 19.43
N ILE A 465 17.96 -13.29 18.41
CA ILE A 465 19.04 -13.65 17.49
C ILE A 465 20.39 -13.70 18.19
N ASN A 466 20.74 -12.69 19.00
CA ASN A 466 22.00 -12.67 19.75
C ASN A 466 22.12 -13.86 20.73
N THR A 467 20.99 -14.31 21.28
CA THR A 467 20.96 -15.47 22.18
C THR A 467 21.18 -16.78 21.42
N ALA A 468 20.54 -16.92 20.25
CA ALA A 468 20.63 -18.14 19.44
C ALA A 468 21.92 -18.23 18.61
N TYR A 469 22.48 -17.09 18.21
CA TYR A 469 23.62 -16.97 17.30
C TYR A 469 24.63 -15.93 17.81
N PRO A 470 25.33 -16.17 18.92
CA PRO A 470 26.22 -15.20 19.54
C PRO A 470 27.40 -14.76 18.64
N ASP A 471 27.79 -15.61 17.69
CA ASP A 471 28.90 -15.34 16.76
C ASP A 471 28.48 -14.50 15.54
N ARG A 472 27.17 -14.25 15.35
CA ARG A 472 26.64 -13.51 14.20
C ARG A 472 26.37 -12.06 14.57
N GLN A 473 27.43 -11.25 14.56
CA GLN A 473 27.32 -9.82 14.84
C GLN A 473 26.75 -9.03 13.66
N ASN A 474 26.16 -7.87 13.95
CA ASN A 474 25.61 -6.92 12.95
C ASN A 474 24.57 -7.51 11.99
N MET A 475 23.94 -8.63 12.35
CA MET A 475 23.01 -9.33 11.47
C MET A 475 21.80 -8.46 11.10
N LEU A 476 21.29 -7.65 12.03
CA LEU A 476 20.15 -6.78 11.76
C LEU A 476 20.48 -5.29 11.92
N ILE A 477 19.79 -4.47 11.13
CA ILE A 477 19.52 -3.06 11.42
C ILE A 477 18.00 -2.91 11.47
N ARG A 478 17.48 -2.39 12.59
CA ARG A 478 16.06 -2.52 12.94
C ARG A 478 15.65 -4.00 12.92
N GLN A 479 14.51 -4.34 12.32
CA GLN A 479 14.04 -5.72 12.18
C GLN A 479 14.50 -6.44 10.91
N TYR A 480 15.33 -5.81 10.07
CA TYR A 480 15.74 -6.35 8.77
C TYR A 480 17.21 -6.78 8.79
N VAL A 481 17.55 -7.82 8.01
CA VAL A 481 18.94 -8.22 7.81
C VAL A 481 19.70 -7.03 7.20
N SER A 482 20.85 -6.71 7.78
CA SER A 482 21.69 -5.61 7.32
C SER A 482 22.28 -5.93 5.95
N ASP A 483 22.51 -4.90 5.12
CA ASP A 483 23.16 -5.06 3.82
C ASP A 483 24.59 -5.58 3.98
N GLU A 484 25.27 -5.25 5.09
CA GLU A 484 26.59 -5.80 5.42
C GLU A 484 26.53 -7.32 5.58
N TYR A 485 25.61 -7.81 6.41
CA TYR A 485 25.45 -9.25 6.63
C TYR A 485 24.93 -9.96 5.38
N ASP A 486 24.02 -9.33 4.61
CA ASP A 486 23.58 -9.84 3.31
C ASP A 486 24.79 -10.06 2.36
N TYR A 487 25.68 -9.07 2.27
CA TYR A 487 26.85 -9.15 1.40
C TYR A 487 27.89 -10.17 1.87
N ASP A 488 28.03 -10.40 3.18
CA ASP A 488 28.82 -11.51 3.72
C ASP A 488 28.27 -12.87 3.22
N ILE A 489 26.95 -13.04 3.18
CA ILE A 489 26.32 -14.25 2.62
C ILE A 489 26.57 -14.38 1.11
N ILE A 490 26.52 -13.28 0.35
CA ILE A 490 26.88 -13.30 -1.09
C ILE A 490 28.33 -13.76 -1.27
N ILE A 491 29.25 -13.25 -0.46
CA ILE A 491 30.67 -13.63 -0.48
C ILE A 491 30.84 -15.11 -0.15
N ASP A 492 30.13 -15.62 0.85
CA ASP A 492 30.19 -17.03 1.25
C ASP A 492 29.58 -17.95 0.19
N ASP A 493 28.48 -17.57 -0.45
CA ASP A 493 27.93 -18.32 -1.58
C ASP A 493 28.89 -18.33 -2.77
N PHE A 494 29.52 -17.18 -3.05
CA PHE A 494 30.55 -17.10 -4.07
C PHE A 494 31.75 -18.03 -3.79
N LYS A 495 32.20 -18.14 -2.53
CA LYS A 495 33.31 -19.03 -2.16
C LYS A 495 32.93 -20.51 -2.29
N ASN A 496 31.70 -20.86 -1.94
CA ASN A 496 31.21 -22.24 -1.85
C ASN A 496 30.58 -22.78 -3.14
N ARG A 497 30.44 -21.94 -4.17
CA ARG A 497 29.89 -22.33 -5.47
C ARG A 497 30.75 -23.38 -6.19
N ASP A 498 30.15 -23.99 -7.22
CA ASP A 498 30.89 -24.82 -8.18
C ASP A 498 31.82 -23.95 -9.05
N LYS A 499 33.12 -23.98 -8.74
CA LYS A 499 34.17 -23.22 -9.45
C LYS A 499 34.42 -23.71 -10.88
N GLN A 500 33.82 -24.82 -11.31
CA GLN A 500 33.91 -25.30 -12.69
C GLN A 500 32.95 -24.56 -13.63
N LYS A 501 31.98 -23.82 -13.09
CA LYS A 501 31.00 -23.05 -13.84
C LYS A 501 31.11 -21.56 -13.50
N PRO A 502 30.92 -20.66 -14.49
CA PRO A 502 30.73 -19.26 -14.17
C PRO A 502 29.43 -19.08 -13.38
N TYR A 503 29.40 -18.10 -12.48
CA TYR A 503 28.34 -17.99 -11.49
C TYR A 503 27.46 -16.76 -11.70
N PHE A 504 26.16 -16.91 -11.55
CA PHE A 504 25.18 -15.82 -11.53
C PHE A 504 24.48 -15.76 -10.17
N MET A 505 24.62 -14.65 -9.46
CA MET A 505 23.89 -14.34 -8.23
C MET A 505 22.94 -13.17 -8.47
N PHE A 506 21.65 -13.36 -8.15
CA PHE A 506 20.67 -12.28 -8.06
C PHE A 506 20.25 -12.08 -6.60
N ASN A 507 20.63 -10.95 -6.03
CA ASN A 507 20.33 -10.57 -4.66
C ASN A 507 19.30 -9.42 -4.60
N VAL A 508 18.40 -9.50 -3.63
CA VAL A 508 17.41 -8.46 -3.31
C VAL A 508 17.50 -8.15 -1.82
N THR A 509 18.04 -6.99 -1.45
CA THR A 509 18.28 -6.65 -0.03
C THR A 509 16.98 -6.25 0.70
N MET A 510 17.05 -5.94 2.00
CA MET A 510 15.88 -5.57 2.81
C MET A 510 16.11 -4.42 3.81
N GLN A 511 17.36 -4.08 4.14
CA GLN A 511 17.72 -3.13 5.21
C GLN A 511 16.97 -1.80 5.15
N ASN A 512 16.84 -1.25 3.94
CA ASN A 512 16.33 0.09 3.68
C ASN A 512 14.80 0.15 3.52
N HIS A 513 14.12 -0.98 3.72
CA HIS A 513 12.67 -1.09 3.59
C HIS A 513 11.96 -0.12 4.56
N GLY A 514 10.73 0.27 4.24
CA GLY A 514 9.95 1.29 4.96
C GLY A 514 9.73 1.05 6.47
N GLY A 515 9.00 1.96 7.11
CA GLY A 515 8.90 2.03 8.58
C GLY A 515 10.01 2.87 9.20
N TYR A 516 10.33 4.01 8.58
CA TYR A 516 11.45 4.87 9.00
C TYR A 516 11.27 5.56 10.36
N LEU A 517 10.14 5.38 11.06
CA LEU A 517 9.94 5.88 12.42
C LEU A 517 10.04 4.78 13.48
N THR A 518 10.29 3.53 13.07
CA THR A 518 10.47 2.43 14.02
C THR A 518 11.76 2.63 14.80
N GLU A 519 11.64 2.78 16.12
CA GLU A 519 12.76 2.86 17.04
C GLU A 519 13.48 1.51 17.16
N SER A 520 14.81 1.54 17.25
CA SER A 520 15.64 0.36 17.53
C SER A 520 16.99 0.75 18.09
N GLU A 521 17.51 -0.05 19.02
CA GLU A 521 18.86 0.05 19.58
C GLU A 521 19.96 -0.22 18.53
N THR A 522 19.65 -0.91 17.43
CA THR A 522 20.61 -1.24 16.36
C THR A 522 20.71 -0.19 15.26
N PHE A 523 19.95 0.89 15.37
CA PHE A 523 19.91 1.94 14.36
C PHE A 523 20.18 3.31 14.98
N GLU A 524 21.18 4.01 14.45
CA GLU A 524 21.55 5.36 14.86
C GLU A 524 21.31 6.34 13.70
N ARG A 525 20.61 7.44 13.99
CA ARG A 525 20.32 8.52 13.03
C ARG A 525 21.53 9.47 12.95
N ASN A 526 22.39 9.25 11.97
CA ASN A 526 23.65 10.00 11.82
C ASN A 526 23.67 10.97 10.64
N ILE A 527 22.72 10.86 9.70
CA ILE A 527 22.52 11.81 8.61
C ILE A 527 21.26 12.62 8.87
N THR A 528 21.40 13.94 8.85
CA THR A 528 20.30 14.90 9.05
C THR A 528 20.36 16.02 8.01
N LEU A 529 19.18 16.50 7.59
CA LEU A 529 19.06 17.70 6.77
C LEU A 529 19.53 18.94 7.56
N SER A 530 20.34 19.79 6.94
CA SER A 530 20.96 20.95 7.60
C SER A 530 20.13 22.23 7.54
N ASP A 531 19.26 22.39 6.53
CA ASP A 531 18.63 23.69 6.19
C ASP A 531 17.17 23.85 6.69
N THR A 532 16.70 23.05 7.65
CA THR A 532 15.28 23.02 8.03
C THR A 532 15.03 23.66 9.39
N THR A 533 14.92 24.99 9.44
CA THR A 533 14.77 25.78 10.68
C THR A 533 13.40 25.69 11.36
N SER A 534 12.44 24.91 10.83
CA SER A 534 11.08 24.80 11.40
C SER A 534 10.38 23.43 11.28
N VAL A 535 10.94 22.47 10.53
CA VAL A 535 10.31 21.15 10.30
C VAL A 535 11.36 20.05 10.47
N ASN A 536 11.10 19.09 11.36
CA ASN A 536 11.95 17.92 11.55
C ASN A 536 11.51 16.81 10.58
N TYR A 537 12.31 16.54 9.55
CA TYR A 537 12.02 15.49 8.55
C TYR A 537 12.56 14.13 9.02
N GLU A 538 12.01 13.60 10.10
CA GLU A 538 12.52 12.39 10.75
C GLU A 538 12.64 11.18 9.83
N LYS A 539 11.61 10.93 9.02
CA LYS A 539 11.60 9.82 8.05
C LYS A 539 12.75 9.95 7.04
N THR A 540 12.96 11.16 6.53
CA THR A 540 14.03 11.45 5.57
C THR A 540 15.41 11.30 6.22
N ASN A 541 15.60 11.83 7.43
CA ASN A 541 16.85 11.68 8.19
C ASN A 541 17.17 10.19 8.44
N ASN A 542 16.16 9.41 8.83
CA ASN A 542 16.31 7.97 9.06
C ASN A 542 16.63 7.21 7.77
N TYR A 543 15.93 7.51 6.67
CA TYR A 543 16.24 6.94 5.35
C TYR A 543 17.67 7.27 4.90
N LEU A 544 18.10 8.54 4.97
CA LEU A 544 19.45 8.93 4.55
C LEU A 544 20.54 8.26 5.40
N SER A 545 20.28 8.04 6.69
CA SER A 545 21.18 7.30 7.57
C SER A 545 21.27 5.82 7.20
N LEU A 546 20.17 5.20 6.75
CA LEU A 546 20.16 3.82 6.23
C LEU A 546 20.92 3.72 4.91
N ILE A 547 20.73 4.67 3.97
CA ILE A 547 21.48 4.71 2.72
C ILE A 547 22.99 4.82 2.97
N LYS A 548 23.39 5.60 3.99
CA LYS A 548 24.79 5.66 4.40
C LYS A 548 25.35 4.30 4.83
N LYS A 549 24.55 3.47 5.51
CA LYS A 549 24.93 2.09 5.86
C LYS A 549 25.03 1.17 4.64
N SER A 550 24.15 1.31 3.66
CA SER A 550 24.26 0.57 2.39
C SER A 550 25.50 0.97 1.58
N ASP A 551 25.87 2.26 1.58
CA ASP A 551 27.10 2.76 0.95
C ASP A 551 28.35 2.13 1.59
N GLU A 552 28.41 2.09 2.93
CA GLU A 552 29.47 1.43 3.71
C GLU A 552 29.54 -0.08 3.45
N ALA A 553 28.40 -0.76 3.40
CA ALA A 553 28.32 -2.19 3.10
C ALA A 553 28.81 -2.48 1.67
N PHE A 554 28.41 -1.67 0.69
CA PHE A 554 28.83 -1.83 -0.69
C PHE A 554 30.34 -1.60 -0.86
N GLU A 555 30.93 -0.65 -0.12
CA GLU A 555 32.38 -0.47 -0.07
C GLU A 555 33.11 -1.74 0.38
N LYS A 556 32.64 -2.39 1.45
CA LYS A 556 33.21 -3.66 1.94
C LYS A 556 33.14 -4.76 0.88
N LEU A 557 31.99 -4.92 0.23
CA LEU A 557 31.80 -5.91 -0.85
C LEU A 557 32.76 -5.66 -2.02
N ILE A 558 32.85 -4.43 -2.51
CA ILE A 558 33.75 -4.08 -3.62
C ILE A 558 35.21 -4.28 -3.23
N ASN A 559 35.60 -3.93 -2.00
CA ASN A 559 36.96 -4.15 -1.53
C ASN A 559 37.32 -5.64 -1.42
N TYR A 560 36.37 -6.51 -1.06
CA TYR A 560 36.56 -7.96 -1.14
C TYR A 560 36.80 -8.41 -2.59
N PHE A 561 35.93 -8.05 -3.53
CA PHE A 561 36.04 -8.51 -4.92
C PHE A 561 37.21 -7.89 -5.70
N LYS A 562 37.76 -6.75 -5.26
CA LYS A 562 39.05 -6.23 -5.77
C LYS A 562 40.22 -7.18 -5.50
N GLY A 563 40.13 -8.00 -4.45
CA GLY A 563 41.13 -9.01 -4.09
C GLY A 563 40.85 -10.40 -4.68
N VAL A 564 39.81 -10.57 -5.49
CA VAL A 564 39.45 -11.84 -6.13
C VAL A 564 40.02 -11.88 -7.54
N ASP A 565 40.80 -12.92 -7.85
CA ASP A 565 41.44 -13.10 -9.16
C ASP A 565 40.43 -13.40 -10.28
N GLU A 566 39.30 -14.01 -9.94
CA GLU A 566 38.26 -14.39 -10.90
C GLU A 566 37.50 -13.16 -11.41
N HIS A 567 37.47 -12.96 -12.74
CA HIS A 567 36.72 -11.86 -13.34
C HIS A 567 35.26 -11.86 -12.88
N THR A 568 34.83 -10.75 -12.27
CA THR A 568 33.50 -10.63 -11.67
C THR A 568 32.88 -9.28 -12.02
N ILE A 569 31.65 -9.32 -12.53
CA ILE A 569 30.81 -8.14 -12.77
C ILE A 569 29.89 -7.98 -11.58
N ILE A 570 29.92 -6.81 -10.94
CA ILE A 570 28.97 -6.43 -9.90
C ILE A 570 28.06 -5.34 -10.46
N CYS A 571 26.77 -5.61 -10.48
CA CYS A 571 25.72 -4.68 -10.90
C CYS A 571 24.84 -4.36 -9.69
N MET A 572 24.88 -3.13 -9.21
CA MET A 572 24.01 -2.67 -8.12
C MET A 572 23.03 -1.62 -8.65
N PHE A 573 21.76 -1.74 -8.29
CA PHE A 573 20.72 -0.76 -8.64
C PHE A 573 19.62 -0.73 -7.58
N GLY A 574 18.91 0.40 -7.49
CA GLY A 574 17.72 0.51 -6.63
C GLY A 574 16.48 -0.03 -7.30
N ASP A 575 15.60 -0.68 -6.54
CA ASP A 575 14.32 -1.19 -7.02
C ASP A 575 13.25 -0.09 -7.19
N HIS A 576 13.26 0.91 -6.31
CA HIS A 576 12.46 2.13 -6.37
C HIS A 576 12.96 3.24 -5.44
N GLN A 577 12.42 4.44 -5.60
CA GLN A 577 12.55 5.49 -4.59
C GLN A 577 11.72 5.14 -3.34
N PRO A 578 12.14 5.57 -2.14
CA PRO A 578 11.31 5.48 -0.94
C PRO A 578 10.06 6.35 -1.08
N SER A 579 9.03 6.03 -0.32
CA SER A 579 7.71 6.68 -0.36
C SER A 579 7.65 8.04 0.32
#